data_AF-A0A8J5S3Y4-F1
#
_entry.id   AF-A0A8J5S3Y4-F1
#
_cell.length_a   1.000
_cell.length_b   1.000
_cell.length_c   1.000
_cell.angle_alpha   90.00
_cell.angle_beta   90.00
_cell.angle_gamma   90.00
#
_symmetry.space_group_name_H-M   'P 1'
#
loop_
_entity.id
_entity.type
_entity.pdbx_description
1 polymer ?
#
loop_
_entity_poly.entity_id
_entity_poly.type
_entity_poly.pdbx_seq_one_letter_code
_entity_poly.pdbx_strand_id
1 'polypeptide(L)'
;MWRRRPSGVGFWAAVLVAAAVLAAGTGAAAAAGAEEAYVTLLYGDEFVLGVRVLGKSIRDAGTRRDLVVLVSDGVSDYSRKLLEADGFIVKHITLLANPNQVRPTRFWGVYTKLKIFNMTNYKKVAYLDADTIVVKSIEDIFNCGKFCANLKHSERMNSGVMVVEPSETLFSNMMDKVNSLPSYTGGDQGFLNSYYADFANSRVYEPNKPVMPEPETQRLSTLYNADVGLYMLANKWMVDEKELRVIHYTLGPLKPWDWWTAWLVKPVAVWQDIRKNLEESLPGTGGGRNPHDQLVVKILFFLPFCMLLCGYYGSCFQTNKELLGIRSLCAFARQARQKYKSEEALPSYSTVGATSSSFGISNQKLYSGAHLKLPSYFGAITVLVCFISALISLAFAFIIIPRQVMPWTGLLLMYEWTFVTFFLLFGSYLRVVYTWGCSSANHVGYNNLDSSENHAGAGSQRNMSDCDTDAAFYWSGMAIIAIITLLSPTVLGITALFAKLGLMVAGGVVLASFMTYASEHLAISAFVKGQRDRNAPRGRSICFLC
;
A
#
# COMPACT_ATOMS: atom_id res chain seq x y z
N MET A 1 66.37 -61.35 -0.79
CA MET A 1 66.01 -59.94 -0.47
C MET A 1 66.28 -59.16 -1.75
N TRP A 2 65.30 -58.77 -2.56
CA TRP A 2 64.45 -57.58 -2.43
C TRP A 2 63.24 -57.74 -3.36
N ARG A 3 62.01 -57.77 -2.82
CA ARG A 3 60.77 -57.63 -3.60
C ARG A 3 60.48 -56.14 -3.76
N ARG A 4 60.42 -55.65 -5.00
CA ARG A 4 59.98 -54.28 -5.34
C ARG A 4 58.53 -54.09 -4.90
N ARG A 5 58.27 -53.12 -4.02
CA ARG A 5 56.93 -52.62 -3.70
C ARG A 5 56.39 -51.83 -4.90
N PRO A 6 55.11 -51.99 -5.30
CA PRO A 6 54.50 -51.13 -6.30
C PRO A 6 54.32 -49.72 -5.71
N SER A 7 54.67 -48.70 -6.50
CA SER A 7 54.49 -47.28 -6.16
C SER A 7 53.01 -46.96 -5.97
N GLY A 8 52.63 -46.50 -4.77
CA GLY A 8 51.25 -46.16 -4.39
C GLY A 8 50.58 -45.04 -5.20
N VAL A 9 51.29 -44.42 -6.14
CA VAL A 9 50.78 -43.31 -6.96
C VAL A 9 49.71 -43.79 -7.97
N GLY A 10 49.85 -44.99 -8.53
CA GLY A 10 48.90 -45.52 -9.51
C GLY A 10 47.54 -45.89 -8.91
N PHE A 11 47.50 -46.32 -7.65
CA PHE A 11 46.27 -46.69 -6.95
C PHE A 11 45.40 -45.45 -6.67
N TRP A 12 46.01 -44.37 -6.18
CA TRP A 12 45.28 -43.12 -5.92
C TRP A 12 44.80 -42.42 -7.20
N ALA A 13 45.58 -42.51 -8.30
CA ALA A 13 45.14 -42.01 -9.59
C ALA A 13 43.93 -42.78 -10.13
N ALA A 14 43.92 -44.12 -10.02
CA ALA A 14 42.78 -44.94 -10.42
C ALA A 14 41.52 -44.68 -9.58
N VAL A 15 41.68 -44.47 -8.27
CA VAL A 15 40.57 -44.11 -7.37
C VAL A 15 40.00 -42.73 -7.70
N LEU A 16 40.85 -41.74 -8.01
CA LEU A 16 40.40 -40.40 -8.39
C LEU A 16 39.69 -40.40 -9.75
N VAL A 17 40.16 -41.19 -10.72
CA VAL A 17 39.48 -41.35 -12.02
C VAL A 17 38.15 -42.08 -11.85
N ALA A 18 38.09 -43.14 -11.04
CA ALA A 18 36.83 -43.84 -10.74
C ALA A 18 35.83 -42.94 -10.00
N ALA A 19 36.29 -42.11 -9.06
CA ALA A 19 35.47 -41.12 -8.37
C ALA A 19 34.99 -40.01 -9.32
N ALA A 20 35.83 -39.56 -10.26
CA ALA A 20 35.44 -38.59 -11.27
C ALA A 20 34.44 -39.16 -12.30
N VAL A 21 34.57 -40.44 -12.67
CA VAL A 21 33.61 -41.13 -13.56
C VAL A 21 32.29 -41.42 -12.84
N LEU A 22 32.31 -41.75 -11.55
CA LEU A 22 31.11 -41.86 -10.72
C LEU A 22 30.44 -40.50 -10.49
N ALA A 23 31.21 -39.42 -10.36
CA ALA A 23 30.69 -38.06 -10.25
C ALA A 23 30.20 -37.49 -11.60
N ALA A 24 30.74 -37.96 -12.73
CA ALA A 24 30.26 -37.62 -14.07
C ALA A 24 29.04 -38.46 -14.49
N GLY A 25 28.88 -39.68 -13.94
CA GLY A 25 27.76 -40.58 -14.21
C GLY A 25 26.45 -40.24 -13.48
N THR A 26 26.46 -39.26 -12.56
CA THR A 26 25.25 -38.74 -11.90
C THR A 26 24.65 -37.51 -12.60
N GLY A 27 25.27 -37.02 -13.67
CA GLY A 27 24.82 -35.87 -14.44
C GLY A 27 24.28 -36.25 -15.81
N ALA A 28 23.12 -36.93 -15.86
CA ALA A 28 22.16 -36.95 -16.97
C ALA A 28 21.22 -38.17 -16.87
N ALA A 29 20.55 -38.35 -15.73
CA ALA A 29 19.18 -38.83 -15.85
C ALA A 29 18.40 -37.63 -16.41
N ALA A 30 18.06 -37.65 -17.70
CA ALA A 30 17.03 -36.77 -18.22
C ALA A 30 15.83 -36.94 -17.28
N ALA A 31 15.55 -35.93 -16.45
CA ALA A 31 14.46 -35.99 -15.50
C ALA A 31 13.20 -36.31 -16.31
N ALA A 32 12.64 -37.51 -16.12
CA ALA A 32 11.29 -37.78 -16.56
C ALA A 32 10.44 -36.65 -15.96
N GLY A 33 9.86 -35.80 -16.81
CA GLY A 33 9.08 -34.65 -16.34
C GLY A 33 8.01 -35.09 -15.36
N ALA A 34 7.71 -34.27 -14.35
CA ALA A 34 6.68 -34.64 -13.39
C ALA A 34 5.36 -34.91 -14.12
N GLU A 35 4.66 -35.98 -13.76
CA GLU A 35 3.34 -36.28 -14.34
C GLU A 35 2.27 -35.29 -13.88
N GLU A 36 2.57 -34.48 -12.87
CA GLU A 36 1.66 -33.57 -12.19
C GLU A 36 2.28 -32.19 -12.01
N ALA A 37 1.46 -31.15 -12.11
CA ALA A 37 1.93 -29.76 -12.05
C ALA A 37 1.02 -28.87 -11.20
N TYR A 38 1.62 -27.91 -10.52
CA TYR A 38 0.93 -26.69 -10.09
C TYR A 38 0.93 -25.70 -11.24
N VAL A 39 -0.22 -25.09 -11.51
CA VAL A 39 -0.41 -24.19 -12.65
C VAL A 39 -0.99 -22.86 -12.18
N THR A 40 -0.47 -21.76 -12.71
CA THR A 40 -1.07 -20.43 -12.55
C THR A 40 -1.11 -19.70 -13.89
N LEU A 41 -1.81 -18.57 -13.95
CA LEU A 41 -2.07 -17.83 -15.19
C LEU A 41 -1.79 -16.34 -15.02
N LEU A 42 -1.05 -15.78 -15.98
CA LEU A 42 -0.74 -14.35 -16.07
C LEU A 42 -1.20 -13.75 -17.40
N TYR A 43 -1.97 -12.68 -17.28
CA TYR A 43 -2.38 -11.85 -18.42
C TYR A 43 -1.38 -10.72 -18.69
N GLY A 44 -0.81 -10.15 -17.63
CA GLY A 44 0.18 -9.08 -17.71
C GLY A 44 1.10 -9.04 -16.49
N ASP A 45 1.99 -8.05 -16.49
CA ASP A 45 3.04 -7.91 -15.49
C ASP A 45 2.52 -7.56 -14.08
N GLU A 46 1.28 -7.08 -13.96
CA GLU A 46 0.70 -6.58 -12.72
C GLU A 46 0.52 -7.66 -11.63
N PHE A 47 0.46 -8.94 -12.02
CA PHE A 47 0.33 -10.08 -11.11
C PHE A 47 1.63 -10.88 -10.94
N VAL A 48 2.72 -10.49 -11.61
CA VAL A 48 4.00 -11.24 -11.57
C VAL A 48 4.48 -11.42 -10.14
N LEU A 49 4.48 -10.36 -9.32
CA LEU A 49 4.86 -10.46 -7.91
C LEU A 49 4.00 -11.46 -7.13
N GLY A 50 2.69 -11.54 -7.40
CA GLY A 50 1.80 -12.54 -6.82
C GLY A 50 2.24 -13.96 -7.16
N VAL A 51 2.52 -14.22 -8.44
CA VAL A 51 3.01 -15.52 -8.92
C VAL A 51 4.37 -15.89 -8.33
N ARG A 52 5.30 -14.93 -8.21
CA ARG A 52 6.60 -15.17 -7.55
C ARG A 52 6.41 -15.64 -6.12
N VAL A 53 5.55 -14.95 -5.34
CA VAL A 53 5.25 -15.31 -3.95
C VAL A 53 4.54 -16.66 -3.88
N LEU A 54 3.57 -16.93 -4.77
CA LEU A 54 2.89 -18.22 -4.86
C LEU A 54 3.88 -19.35 -5.12
N GLY A 55 4.73 -19.22 -6.14
CA GLY A 55 5.75 -20.22 -6.49
C GLY A 55 6.72 -20.50 -5.34
N LYS A 56 7.20 -19.45 -4.68
CA LYS A 56 8.00 -19.60 -3.46
C LYS A 56 7.24 -20.37 -2.38
N SER A 57 5.99 -19.99 -2.09
CA SER A 57 5.19 -20.61 -1.04
C SER A 57 4.96 -22.12 -1.28
N ILE A 58 4.76 -22.52 -2.55
CA ILE A 58 4.62 -23.92 -2.93
C ILE A 58 5.96 -24.69 -2.75
N ARG A 59 7.09 -24.08 -3.11
CA ARG A 59 8.43 -24.70 -2.90
C ARG A 59 8.79 -24.82 -1.43
N ASP A 60 8.53 -23.78 -0.64
CA ASP A 60 8.76 -23.79 0.81
C ASP A 60 7.90 -24.88 1.49
N ALA A 61 6.75 -25.23 0.90
CA ALA A 61 5.90 -26.34 1.34
C ALA A 61 6.40 -27.74 0.90
N GLY A 62 7.56 -27.82 0.24
CA GLY A 62 8.28 -29.06 -0.07
C GLY A 62 7.85 -29.77 -1.34
N THR A 63 7.28 -29.06 -2.32
CA THR A 63 6.83 -29.73 -3.56
C THR A 63 7.98 -30.31 -4.40
N ARG A 64 7.68 -31.37 -5.15
CA ARG A 64 8.53 -31.94 -6.21
C ARG A 64 7.88 -31.88 -7.59
N ARG A 65 6.70 -31.28 -7.69
CA ARG A 65 5.91 -31.20 -8.91
C ARG A 65 6.35 -30.01 -9.75
N ASP A 66 6.05 -30.07 -11.03
CA ASP A 66 6.33 -28.96 -11.94
C ASP A 66 5.57 -27.71 -11.48
N LEU A 67 6.23 -26.56 -11.55
CA LEU A 67 5.59 -25.25 -11.40
C LEU A 67 5.45 -24.67 -12.79
N VAL A 68 4.22 -24.54 -13.29
CA VAL A 68 3.95 -24.03 -14.63
C VAL A 68 3.20 -22.70 -14.52
N VAL A 69 3.64 -21.72 -15.30
CA VAL A 69 2.90 -20.47 -15.48
C VAL A 69 2.49 -20.33 -16.93
N LEU A 70 1.18 -20.22 -17.14
CA LEU A 70 0.60 -19.88 -18.43
C LEU A 70 0.69 -18.37 -18.59
N VAL A 71 1.32 -17.89 -19.67
CA VAL A 71 1.50 -16.46 -19.93
C VAL A 71 0.88 -16.06 -21.26
N SER A 72 0.23 -14.90 -21.28
CA SER A 72 -0.27 -14.29 -22.51
C SER A 72 0.73 -13.32 -23.12
N ASP A 73 0.41 -12.79 -24.31
CA ASP A 73 1.20 -11.77 -25.00
C ASP A 73 1.40 -10.49 -24.16
N GLY A 74 0.52 -10.21 -23.19
CA GLY A 74 0.62 -9.04 -22.30
C GLY A 74 1.71 -9.12 -21.23
N VAL A 75 2.34 -10.30 -21.03
CA VAL A 75 3.45 -10.47 -20.07
C VAL A 75 4.78 -10.17 -20.75
N SER A 76 5.59 -9.27 -20.18
CA SER A 76 6.85 -8.85 -20.79
C SER A 76 7.91 -9.97 -20.80
N ASP A 77 8.84 -9.91 -21.74
CA ASP A 77 9.95 -10.86 -21.82
C ASP A 77 10.83 -10.85 -20.56
N TYR A 78 10.96 -9.69 -19.91
CA TYR A 78 11.65 -9.58 -18.63
C TYR A 78 10.92 -10.40 -17.55
N SER A 79 9.61 -10.25 -17.43
CA SER A 79 8.80 -11.02 -16.49
C SER A 79 8.85 -12.52 -16.76
N ARG A 80 8.81 -12.94 -18.04
CA ARG A 80 8.96 -14.34 -18.42
C ARG A 80 10.29 -14.92 -17.94
N LYS A 81 11.41 -14.24 -18.24
CA LYS A 81 12.76 -14.64 -17.77
C LYS A 81 12.88 -14.65 -16.26
N LEU A 82 12.24 -13.70 -15.58
CA LEU A 82 12.21 -13.67 -14.11
C LEU A 82 11.51 -14.90 -13.53
N LEU A 83 10.36 -15.28 -14.11
CA LEU A 83 9.61 -16.46 -13.68
C LEU A 83 10.38 -17.76 -13.98
N GLU A 84 11.05 -17.86 -15.12
CA GLU A 84 11.97 -18.97 -15.43
C GLU A 84 13.09 -19.07 -14.38
N ALA A 85 13.71 -17.93 -14.03
CA ALA A 85 14.73 -17.87 -12.99
C ALA A 85 14.19 -18.21 -11.59
N ASP A 86 12.91 -17.94 -11.32
CA ASP A 86 12.21 -18.40 -10.11
C ASP A 86 11.84 -19.88 -10.16
N GLY A 87 12.19 -20.62 -11.22
CA GLY A 87 11.95 -22.06 -11.36
C GLY A 87 10.59 -22.43 -11.94
N PHE A 88 9.89 -21.51 -12.61
CA PHE A 88 8.68 -21.83 -13.37
C PHE A 88 9.02 -22.32 -14.78
N ILE A 89 8.24 -23.30 -15.24
CA ILE A 89 8.10 -23.62 -16.66
C ILE A 89 7.11 -22.61 -17.26
N VAL A 90 7.61 -21.66 -18.05
CA VAL A 90 6.78 -20.64 -18.70
C VAL A 90 6.19 -21.19 -19.99
N LYS A 91 4.86 -21.30 -20.06
CA LYS A 91 4.13 -21.72 -21.26
C LYS A 91 3.35 -20.56 -21.85
N HIS A 92 3.75 -20.13 -23.04
CA HIS A 92 3.02 -19.10 -23.77
C HIS A 92 1.70 -19.65 -24.32
N ILE A 93 0.62 -18.90 -24.15
CA ILE A 93 -0.72 -19.29 -24.59
C ILE A 93 -1.49 -18.12 -25.22
N THR A 94 -2.31 -18.43 -26.22
CA THR A 94 -3.27 -17.47 -26.77
C THR A 94 -4.42 -17.23 -25.79
N LEU A 95 -4.94 -16.01 -25.73
CA LEU A 95 -6.11 -15.71 -24.90
C LEU A 95 -7.38 -16.32 -25.50
N LEU A 96 -8.27 -16.82 -24.64
CA LEU A 96 -9.64 -17.17 -25.03
C LEU A 96 -10.53 -15.93 -24.89
N ALA A 97 -11.28 -15.62 -25.94
CA ALA A 97 -12.24 -14.53 -25.93
C ALA A 97 -13.36 -14.82 -24.92
N ASN A 98 -13.67 -13.85 -24.07
CA ASN A 98 -14.86 -13.94 -23.22
C ASN A 98 -16.11 -13.66 -24.07
N PRO A 99 -17.03 -14.63 -24.23
CA PRO A 99 -18.25 -14.43 -25.02
C PRO A 99 -19.26 -13.52 -24.33
N ASN A 100 -19.12 -13.33 -23.02
CA ASN A 100 -19.99 -12.45 -22.26
C ASN A 100 -19.48 -11.02 -22.41
N GLN A 101 -20.34 -10.11 -22.85
CA GLN A 101 -20.06 -8.67 -22.92
C GLN A 101 -20.01 -8.08 -21.49
N VAL A 102 -18.98 -8.41 -20.71
CA VAL A 102 -18.96 -8.14 -19.28
C VAL A 102 -18.04 -6.96 -18.99
N ARG A 103 -18.60 -5.97 -18.29
CA ARG A 103 -17.84 -4.96 -17.55
C ARG A 103 -17.51 -5.52 -16.17
N PRO A 104 -16.30 -5.30 -15.63
CA PRO A 104 -15.19 -4.49 -16.15
C PRO A 104 -14.35 -5.16 -17.26
N THR A 105 -13.75 -4.34 -18.13
CA THR A 105 -12.85 -4.72 -19.25
C THR A 105 -11.74 -5.70 -18.86
N ARG A 106 -11.31 -5.70 -17.60
CA ARG A 106 -10.33 -6.66 -17.04
C ARG A 106 -10.76 -8.13 -17.16
N PHE A 107 -12.04 -8.41 -17.43
CA PHE A 107 -12.55 -9.78 -17.57
C PHE A 107 -12.51 -10.35 -18.99
N TRP A 108 -11.93 -9.62 -19.95
CA TRP A 108 -11.84 -10.06 -21.35
C TRP A 108 -11.12 -11.39 -21.52
N GLY A 109 -10.02 -11.62 -20.78
CA GLY A 109 -9.20 -12.82 -20.91
C GLY A 109 -9.58 -13.97 -19.98
N VAL A 110 -10.58 -13.80 -19.09
CA VAL A 110 -10.78 -14.68 -17.94
C VAL A 110 -11.07 -16.14 -18.31
N TYR A 111 -11.73 -16.37 -19.44
CA TYR A 111 -11.99 -17.72 -19.95
C TYR A 111 -10.72 -18.49 -20.31
N THR A 112 -9.58 -17.80 -20.49
CA THR A 112 -8.28 -18.42 -20.74
C THR A 112 -7.89 -19.42 -19.66
N LYS A 113 -8.40 -19.28 -18.43
CA LYS A 113 -8.23 -20.27 -17.36
C LYS A 113 -8.71 -21.67 -17.78
N LEU A 114 -9.71 -21.79 -18.66
CA LEU A 114 -10.18 -23.07 -19.17
C LEU A 114 -9.10 -23.87 -19.94
N LYS A 115 -8.00 -23.24 -20.36
CA LYS A 115 -6.91 -23.95 -21.03
C LYS A 115 -6.20 -24.98 -20.13
N ILE A 116 -6.34 -24.90 -18.81
CA ILE A 116 -5.81 -25.93 -17.91
C ILE A 116 -6.43 -27.31 -18.17
N PHE A 117 -7.67 -27.35 -18.66
CA PHE A 117 -8.37 -28.59 -19.00
C PHE A 117 -7.79 -29.26 -20.27
N ASN A 118 -6.93 -28.57 -21.03
CA ASN A 118 -6.26 -29.12 -22.22
C ASN A 118 -4.77 -29.38 -22.01
N MET A 119 -4.26 -29.33 -20.77
CA MET A 119 -2.86 -29.63 -20.46
C MET A 119 -2.60 -31.14 -20.39
N THR A 120 -2.94 -31.87 -21.45
CA THR A 120 -2.91 -33.35 -21.53
C THR A 120 -1.51 -33.96 -21.45
N ASN A 121 -0.46 -33.13 -21.47
CA ASN A 121 0.90 -33.54 -21.16
C ASN A 121 1.12 -33.82 -19.65
N TYR A 122 0.14 -33.52 -18.80
CA TYR A 122 0.10 -33.85 -17.38
C TYR A 122 -1.10 -34.75 -17.10
N LYS A 123 -0.92 -35.70 -16.19
CA LYS A 123 -2.00 -36.55 -15.66
C LYS A 123 -2.96 -35.74 -14.80
N LYS A 124 -2.45 -34.81 -14.00
CA LYS A 124 -3.26 -33.97 -13.12
C LYS A 124 -2.61 -32.61 -12.90
N VAL A 125 -3.45 -31.57 -12.87
CA VAL A 125 -3.05 -30.18 -12.72
C VAL A 125 -3.76 -29.59 -11.52
N ALA A 126 -3.01 -28.96 -10.61
CA ALA A 126 -3.56 -28.12 -9.55
C ALA A 126 -3.40 -26.65 -9.93
N TYR A 127 -4.50 -26.01 -10.32
CA TYR A 127 -4.53 -24.58 -10.61
C TYR A 127 -4.68 -23.74 -9.34
N LEU A 128 -3.86 -22.70 -9.20
CA LEU A 128 -3.93 -21.70 -8.14
C LEU A 128 -3.88 -20.29 -8.74
N ASP A 129 -4.81 -19.42 -8.36
CA ASP A 129 -4.80 -18.00 -8.75
C ASP A 129 -3.57 -17.28 -8.17
N ALA A 130 -3.06 -16.26 -8.88
CA ALA A 130 -1.85 -15.52 -8.52
C ALA A 130 -1.94 -14.75 -7.19
N ASP A 131 -3.13 -14.62 -6.62
CA ASP A 131 -3.41 -14.02 -5.32
C ASP A 131 -3.72 -15.07 -4.24
N THR A 132 -3.15 -16.27 -4.40
CA THR A 132 -3.13 -17.32 -3.37
C THR A 132 -1.72 -17.53 -2.83
N ILE A 133 -1.61 -18.12 -1.64
CA ILE A 133 -0.35 -18.64 -1.08
C ILE A 133 -0.59 -19.98 -0.40
N VAL A 134 0.44 -20.83 -0.43
CA VAL A 134 0.47 -22.11 0.26
C VAL A 134 1.25 -21.96 1.56
N VAL A 135 0.61 -22.24 2.70
CA VAL A 135 1.21 -22.13 4.04
C VAL A 135 1.55 -23.49 4.64
N LYS A 136 1.02 -24.58 4.08
CA LYS A 136 1.29 -25.97 4.45
C LYS A 136 1.19 -26.84 3.21
N SER A 137 1.91 -27.97 3.19
CA SER A 137 1.90 -28.90 2.05
C SER A 137 0.46 -29.25 1.61
N ILE A 138 0.23 -29.19 0.29
CA ILE A 138 -1.02 -29.58 -0.37
C ILE A 138 -0.80 -30.71 -1.38
N GLU A 139 0.30 -31.45 -1.25
CA GLU A 139 0.69 -32.52 -2.19
C GLU A 139 -0.38 -33.63 -2.29
N ASP A 140 -1.24 -33.76 -1.28
CA ASP A 140 -2.34 -34.71 -1.26
C ASP A 140 -3.50 -34.34 -2.20
N ILE A 141 -3.65 -33.10 -2.66
CA ILE A 141 -4.78 -32.71 -3.52
C ILE A 141 -4.76 -33.41 -4.88
N PHE A 142 -3.60 -33.90 -5.32
CA PHE A 142 -3.48 -34.68 -6.56
C PHE A 142 -4.12 -36.07 -6.45
N ASN A 143 -4.47 -36.53 -5.24
CA ASN A 143 -5.26 -37.75 -5.06
C ASN A 143 -6.78 -37.48 -5.02
N CYS A 144 -7.22 -36.23 -5.18
CA CYS A 144 -8.64 -35.93 -5.30
C CYS A 144 -9.17 -36.42 -6.66
N GLY A 145 -10.49 -36.43 -6.85
CA GLY A 145 -11.14 -36.85 -8.10
C GLY A 145 -10.75 -36.06 -9.35
N LYS A 146 -11.41 -36.35 -10.48
CA LYS A 146 -11.07 -35.76 -11.78
C LYS A 146 -11.24 -34.24 -11.84
N PHE A 147 -12.20 -33.70 -11.11
CA PHE A 147 -12.35 -32.26 -10.92
C PHE A 147 -12.64 -31.92 -9.46
N CYS A 148 -11.79 -31.09 -8.85
CA CYS A 148 -11.96 -30.67 -7.48
C CYS A 148 -11.82 -29.16 -7.33
N ALA A 149 -12.65 -28.58 -6.48
CA ALA A 149 -12.61 -27.16 -6.13
C ALA A 149 -13.18 -26.96 -4.73
N ASN A 150 -12.97 -25.78 -4.16
CA ASN A 150 -13.61 -25.42 -2.90
C ASN A 150 -14.96 -24.73 -3.13
N LEU A 151 -15.91 -24.92 -2.22
CA LEU A 151 -17.14 -24.13 -2.18
C LEU A 151 -16.89 -22.80 -1.47
N LYS A 152 -17.02 -21.68 -2.21
CA LYS A 152 -16.92 -20.32 -1.65
C LYS A 152 -18.08 -20.02 -0.71
N HIS A 153 -19.27 -20.48 -1.11
CA HIS A 153 -20.53 -20.43 -0.37
C HIS A 153 -21.16 -21.83 -0.50
N SER A 154 -22.11 -22.18 0.35
CA SER A 154 -22.72 -23.53 0.43
C SER A 154 -23.16 -24.15 -0.91
N GLU A 155 -23.35 -23.34 -1.95
CA GLU A 155 -23.90 -23.77 -3.24
C GLU A 155 -22.98 -23.54 -4.45
N ARG A 156 -21.89 -22.77 -4.33
CA ARG A 156 -21.07 -22.36 -5.50
C ARG A 156 -19.58 -22.50 -5.26
N MET A 157 -18.89 -23.06 -6.25
CA MET A 157 -17.45 -23.22 -6.20
C MET A 157 -16.67 -21.94 -6.48
N ASN A 158 -15.50 -21.87 -5.86
CA ASN A 158 -14.45 -20.90 -6.11
C ASN A 158 -13.48 -21.47 -7.17
N SER A 159 -13.20 -20.70 -8.23
CA SER A 159 -12.31 -21.12 -9.32
C SER A 159 -10.82 -20.76 -9.10
N GLY A 160 -10.46 -20.25 -7.92
CA GLY A 160 -9.09 -19.82 -7.61
C GLY A 160 -8.20 -20.92 -7.06
N VAL A 161 -8.76 -22.06 -6.65
CA VAL A 161 -8.01 -23.29 -6.41
C VAL A 161 -8.81 -24.44 -6.98
N MET A 162 -8.26 -25.11 -7.98
CA MET A 162 -8.90 -26.23 -8.66
C MET A 162 -7.89 -27.34 -8.92
N VAL A 163 -8.34 -28.58 -8.91
CA VAL A 163 -7.59 -29.74 -9.39
C VAL A 163 -8.34 -30.32 -10.57
N VAL A 164 -7.63 -30.63 -11.65
CA VAL A 164 -8.20 -31.04 -12.92
C VAL A 164 -7.39 -32.20 -13.48
N GLU A 165 -8.07 -33.26 -13.89
CA GLU A 165 -7.57 -34.25 -14.85
C GLU A 165 -7.80 -33.68 -16.27
N PRO A 166 -6.73 -33.22 -16.97
CA PRO A 166 -6.88 -32.61 -18.28
C PRO A 166 -7.34 -33.63 -19.32
N SER A 167 -8.22 -33.21 -20.22
CA SER A 167 -8.73 -34.05 -21.30
C SER A 167 -9.14 -33.18 -22.49
N GLU A 168 -8.64 -33.53 -23.67
CA GLU A 168 -8.97 -32.83 -24.93
C GLU A 168 -10.48 -32.92 -25.22
N THR A 169 -11.11 -34.07 -24.93
CA THR A 169 -12.57 -34.24 -25.12
C THR A 169 -13.37 -33.38 -24.17
N LEU A 170 -12.93 -33.28 -22.90
CA LEU A 170 -13.56 -32.41 -21.90
C LEU A 170 -13.42 -30.93 -22.29
N PHE A 171 -12.22 -30.52 -22.69
CA PHE A 171 -11.96 -29.14 -23.12
C PHE A 171 -12.76 -28.77 -24.36
N SER A 172 -12.81 -29.63 -25.39
CA SER A 172 -13.63 -29.40 -26.58
C SER A 172 -15.11 -29.23 -26.21
N ASN A 173 -15.63 -30.08 -25.33
CA ASN A 173 -17.02 -29.96 -24.86
C ASN A 173 -17.27 -28.64 -24.12
N MET A 174 -16.29 -28.16 -23.34
CA MET A 174 -16.38 -26.84 -22.72
C MET A 174 -16.45 -25.75 -23.78
N MET A 175 -15.55 -25.76 -24.78
CA MET A 175 -15.52 -24.74 -25.84
C MET A 175 -16.83 -24.65 -26.63
N ASP A 176 -17.47 -25.79 -26.91
CA ASP A 176 -18.79 -25.83 -27.57
C ASP A 176 -19.89 -25.15 -26.73
N LYS A 177 -19.74 -25.17 -25.41
CA LYS A 177 -20.70 -24.61 -24.45
C LYS A 177 -20.38 -23.18 -24.01
N VAL A 178 -19.18 -22.67 -24.24
CA VAL A 178 -18.74 -21.33 -23.80
C VAL A 178 -19.72 -20.23 -24.25
N ASN A 179 -20.26 -20.33 -25.47
CA ASN A 179 -21.19 -19.33 -26.03
C ASN A 179 -22.67 -19.53 -25.62
N SER A 180 -23.05 -20.71 -25.14
CA SER A 180 -24.45 -21.08 -24.90
C SER A 180 -24.80 -21.23 -23.43
N LEU A 181 -23.84 -21.62 -22.60
CA LEU A 181 -24.02 -21.80 -21.17
C LEU A 181 -23.85 -20.48 -20.43
N PRO A 182 -24.80 -20.09 -19.54
CA PRO A 182 -24.69 -18.82 -18.85
C PRO A 182 -23.52 -18.80 -17.87
N SER A 183 -22.94 -17.62 -17.65
CA SER A 183 -22.00 -17.37 -16.56
C SER A 183 -22.55 -16.26 -15.66
N TYR A 184 -22.96 -16.61 -14.44
CA TYR A 184 -23.54 -15.63 -13.49
C TYR A 184 -22.54 -14.54 -13.05
N THR A 185 -21.24 -14.79 -13.19
CA THR A 185 -20.18 -13.79 -12.93
C THR A 185 -19.74 -13.06 -14.19
N GLY A 186 -20.14 -13.56 -15.36
CA GLY A 186 -19.57 -13.17 -16.64
C GLY A 186 -18.15 -13.71 -16.90
N GLY A 187 -17.57 -14.48 -15.98
CA GLY A 187 -16.21 -15.05 -16.07
C GLY A 187 -16.17 -16.58 -16.04
N ASP A 188 -14.98 -17.12 -15.83
CA ASP A 188 -14.68 -18.55 -15.74
C ASP A 188 -15.42 -19.22 -14.58
N GLN A 189 -15.42 -18.58 -13.40
CA GLN A 189 -16.08 -19.16 -12.23
C GLN A 189 -17.57 -19.38 -12.46
N GLY A 190 -18.25 -18.41 -13.09
CA GLY A 190 -19.68 -18.52 -13.36
C GLY A 190 -19.96 -19.62 -14.38
N PHE A 191 -19.16 -19.69 -15.44
CA PHE A 191 -19.27 -20.73 -16.46
C PHE A 191 -19.04 -22.12 -15.86
N LEU A 192 -17.97 -22.30 -15.08
CA LEU A 192 -17.64 -23.58 -14.47
C LEU A 192 -18.74 -24.04 -13.50
N ASN A 193 -19.35 -23.14 -12.72
CA ASN A 193 -20.49 -23.49 -11.86
C ASN A 193 -21.72 -23.92 -12.67
N SER A 194 -21.95 -23.33 -13.85
CA SER A 194 -23.02 -23.78 -14.75
C SER A 194 -22.69 -25.08 -15.47
N TYR A 195 -21.41 -25.31 -15.79
CA TYR A 195 -20.94 -26.54 -16.45
C TYR A 195 -21.00 -27.75 -15.51
N TYR A 196 -20.56 -27.56 -14.25
CA TYR A 196 -20.66 -28.53 -13.17
C TYR A 196 -21.83 -28.18 -12.25
N ALA A 197 -23.05 -28.15 -12.78
CA ALA A 197 -24.24 -27.72 -12.04
C ALA A 197 -24.50 -28.51 -10.73
N ASP A 198 -24.10 -29.78 -10.68
CA ASP A 198 -24.26 -30.66 -9.51
C ASP A 198 -23.04 -30.65 -8.55
N PHE A 199 -22.06 -29.77 -8.78
CA PHE A 199 -20.82 -29.76 -8.00
C PHE A 199 -21.05 -29.61 -6.48
N ALA A 200 -22.07 -28.85 -6.07
CA ALA A 200 -22.41 -28.67 -4.66
C ALA A 200 -22.71 -29.99 -3.93
N ASN A 201 -23.25 -30.99 -4.64
CA ASN A 201 -23.58 -32.31 -4.11
C ASN A 201 -22.39 -33.29 -4.10
N SER A 202 -21.23 -32.86 -4.62
CA SER A 202 -20.02 -33.71 -4.65
C SER A 202 -19.52 -34.03 -3.24
N ARG A 203 -18.89 -35.19 -3.07
CA ARG A 203 -18.33 -35.60 -1.76
C ARG A 203 -17.14 -34.71 -1.39
N VAL A 204 -16.97 -34.45 -0.09
CA VAL A 204 -15.75 -33.77 0.40
C VAL A 204 -14.56 -34.71 0.21
N TYR A 205 -13.46 -34.16 -0.30
CA TYR A 205 -12.20 -34.86 -0.40
C TYR A 205 -11.60 -35.04 1.01
N GLU A 206 -11.40 -36.31 1.39
CA GLU A 206 -10.73 -36.69 2.63
C GLU A 206 -9.43 -37.44 2.28
N PRO A 207 -8.24 -36.84 2.50
CA PRO A 207 -6.96 -37.44 2.09
C PRO A 207 -6.72 -38.86 2.62
N ASN A 208 -7.27 -39.17 3.79
CA ASN A 208 -7.09 -40.46 4.47
C ASN A 208 -8.18 -41.50 4.10
N LYS A 209 -9.12 -41.16 3.21
CA LYS A 209 -10.22 -42.05 2.80
C LYS A 209 -10.40 -42.01 1.27
N PRO A 210 -9.50 -42.65 0.51
CA PRO A 210 -9.62 -42.71 -0.95
C PRO A 210 -10.91 -43.43 -1.34
N VAL A 211 -11.55 -42.94 -2.41
CA VAL A 211 -12.80 -43.49 -2.94
C VAL A 211 -12.51 -44.16 -4.28
N MET A 212 -12.99 -45.40 -4.45
CA MET A 212 -12.87 -46.17 -5.69
C MET A 212 -14.26 -46.58 -6.21
N PRO A 213 -14.57 -46.42 -7.51
CA PRO A 213 -13.74 -45.77 -8.52
C PRO A 213 -13.53 -44.27 -8.24
N GLU A 214 -12.50 -43.67 -8.86
CA GLU A 214 -12.19 -42.25 -8.71
C GLU A 214 -13.41 -41.39 -9.07
N PRO A 215 -13.86 -40.47 -8.20
CA PRO A 215 -15.04 -39.67 -8.50
C PRO A 215 -14.80 -38.65 -9.61
N GLU A 216 -15.82 -38.41 -10.43
CA GLU A 216 -15.79 -37.34 -11.45
C GLU A 216 -15.58 -35.95 -10.83
N THR A 217 -16.21 -35.69 -9.67
CA THR A 217 -16.08 -34.44 -8.94
C THR A 217 -15.93 -34.64 -7.43
N GLN A 218 -15.13 -33.80 -6.77
CA GLN A 218 -15.01 -33.75 -5.31
C GLN A 218 -14.85 -32.32 -4.78
N ARG A 219 -15.28 -32.08 -3.54
CA ARG A 219 -15.14 -30.78 -2.87
C ARG A 219 -13.89 -30.73 -2.02
N LEU A 220 -13.03 -29.76 -2.29
CA LEU A 220 -11.94 -29.40 -1.40
C LEU A 220 -12.50 -28.69 -0.16
N SER A 221 -11.98 -29.05 1.01
CA SER A 221 -12.25 -28.32 2.26
C SER A 221 -11.77 -26.87 2.17
N THR A 222 -12.36 -25.99 2.99
CA THR A 222 -11.94 -24.58 3.12
C THR A 222 -10.46 -24.44 3.51
N LEU A 223 -9.85 -25.48 4.09
CA LEU A 223 -8.41 -25.53 4.35
C LEU A 223 -7.55 -25.29 3.10
N TYR A 224 -8.02 -25.72 1.92
CA TYR A 224 -7.30 -25.63 0.64
C TYR A 224 -7.68 -24.40 -0.18
N ASN A 225 -8.57 -23.53 0.28
CA ASN A 225 -8.92 -22.28 -0.40
C ASN A 225 -9.59 -21.31 0.59
N ALA A 226 -8.86 -20.88 1.61
CA ALA A 226 -9.41 -20.04 2.67
C ALA A 226 -9.59 -18.59 2.21
N ASP A 227 -10.82 -18.11 2.25
CA ASP A 227 -11.22 -16.81 1.71
C ASP A 227 -10.92 -15.67 2.72
N VAL A 228 -10.01 -14.77 2.36
CA VAL A 228 -9.66 -13.59 3.17
C VAL A 228 -10.83 -12.62 3.33
N GLY A 229 -11.75 -12.56 2.37
CA GLY A 229 -12.97 -11.77 2.48
C GLY A 229 -13.88 -12.26 3.60
N LEU A 230 -14.06 -13.57 3.73
CA LEU A 230 -14.77 -14.17 4.87
C LEU A 230 -14.03 -13.91 6.20
N TYR A 231 -12.70 -13.99 6.21
CA TYR A 231 -11.91 -13.63 7.39
C TYR A 231 -12.16 -12.18 7.83
N MET A 232 -12.23 -11.22 6.90
CA MET A 232 -12.46 -9.82 7.24
C MET A 232 -13.82 -9.56 7.87
N LEU A 233 -14.85 -10.34 7.49
CA LEU A 233 -16.18 -10.26 8.11
C LEU A 233 -16.20 -10.92 9.50
N ALA A 234 -15.54 -12.06 9.67
CA ALA A 234 -15.58 -12.84 10.91
C ALA A 234 -14.48 -12.46 11.92
N ASN A 235 -13.44 -11.73 11.50
CA ASN A 235 -12.19 -11.48 12.22
C ASN A 235 -11.49 -12.77 12.74
N LYS A 236 -11.73 -13.90 12.08
CA LYS A 236 -11.13 -15.21 12.37
C LYS A 236 -11.24 -16.12 11.16
N TRP A 237 -10.39 -17.15 11.10
CA TRP A 237 -10.59 -18.23 10.15
C TRP A 237 -11.81 -19.07 10.55
N MET A 238 -12.56 -19.54 9.56
CA MET A 238 -13.70 -20.45 9.75
C MET A 238 -13.27 -21.92 9.91
N VAL A 239 -11.96 -22.12 10.07
CA VAL A 239 -11.26 -23.40 10.20
C VAL A 239 -10.17 -23.24 11.26
N ASP A 240 -9.61 -24.35 11.73
CA ASP A 240 -8.42 -24.30 12.58
C ASP A 240 -7.24 -23.68 11.78
N GLU A 241 -6.70 -22.57 12.30
CA GLU A 241 -5.59 -21.84 11.70
C GLU A 241 -4.33 -22.72 11.57
N LYS A 242 -4.14 -23.70 12.47
CA LYS A 242 -2.99 -24.62 12.42
C LYS A 242 -3.07 -25.64 11.28
N GLU A 243 -4.28 -25.88 10.78
CA GLU A 243 -4.54 -26.81 9.68
C GLU A 243 -4.69 -26.10 8.33
N LEU A 244 -4.67 -24.77 8.32
CA LEU A 244 -4.75 -23.95 7.13
C LEU A 244 -3.67 -24.35 6.13
N ARG A 245 -4.03 -24.47 4.85
CA ARG A 245 -3.09 -24.90 3.79
C ARG A 245 -2.94 -23.87 2.69
N VAL A 246 -4.04 -23.27 2.25
CA VAL A 246 -4.02 -22.22 1.22
C VAL A 246 -4.84 -21.02 1.67
N ILE A 247 -4.26 -19.83 1.52
CA ILE A 247 -4.93 -18.55 1.75
C ILE A 247 -5.17 -17.90 0.40
N HIS A 248 -6.40 -17.43 0.16
CA HIS A 248 -6.81 -16.77 -1.07
C HIS A 248 -7.27 -15.34 -0.79
N TYR A 249 -6.56 -14.36 -1.37
CA TYR A 249 -6.83 -12.92 -1.23
C TYR A 249 -7.94 -12.43 -2.19
N THR A 250 -9.14 -12.96 -1.96
CA THR A 250 -10.37 -12.79 -2.78
C THR A 250 -10.96 -11.37 -2.79
N LEU A 251 -10.51 -10.49 -1.90
CA LEU A 251 -11.01 -9.11 -1.78
C LEU A 251 -10.49 -8.24 -2.93
N GLY A 252 -11.05 -8.34 -4.14
CA GLY A 252 -10.83 -7.28 -5.14
C GLY A 252 -11.48 -5.98 -4.66
N PRO A 253 -10.79 -4.82 -4.56
CA PRO A 253 -9.52 -4.39 -5.16
C PRO A 253 -8.27 -4.45 -4.26
N LEU A 254 -8.37 -5.04 -3.07
CA LEU A 254 -7.31 -5.11 -2.06
C LEU A 254 -6.42 -6.35 -2.29
N LYS A 255 -5.30 -6.15 -2.98
CA LYS A 255 -4.34 -7.23 -3.24
C LYS A 255 -3.14 -7.17 -2.31
N PRO A 256 -2.58 -8.33 -1.92
CA PRO A 256 -1.58 -8.38 -0.85
C PRO A 256 -0.27 -7.70 -1.22
N TRP A 257 0.03 -7.52 -2.50
CA TRP A 257 1.19 -6.77 -2.99
C TRP A 257 1.05 -5.25 -2.91
N ASP A 258 -0.17 -4.72 -2.78
CA ASP A 258 -0.38 -3.28 -2.63
C ASP A 258 0.04 -2.83 -1.23
N TRP A 259 1.02 -1.92 -1.15
CA TRP A 259 1.65 -1.55 0.12
C TRP A 259 0.66 -1.09 1.21
N TRP A 260 -0.45 -0.47 0.83
CA TRP A 260 -1.47 0.05 1.76
C TRP A 260 -2.34 -1.06 2.38
N THR A 261 -2.48 -2.20 1.71
CA THR A 261 -3.37 -3.29 2.15
C THR A 261 -2.89 -3.97 3.42
N ALA A 262 -1.57 -3.99 3.66
CA ALA A 262 -0.97 -4.53 4.87
C ALA A 262 -1.44 -3.85 6.17
N TRP A 263 -1.87 -2.59 6.07
CA TRP A 263 -2.39 -1.82 7.22
C TRP A 263 -3.86 -2.12 7.52
N LEU A 264 -4.61 -2.54 6.50
CA LEU A 264 -6.04 -2.80 6.59
C LEU A 264 -6.34 -4.28 6.87
N VAL A 265 -5.72 -5.18 6.11
CA VAL A 265 -6.08 -6.60 6.04
C VAL A 265 -5.05 -7.46 6.77
N LYS A 266 -5.40 -7.97 7.96
CA LYS A 266 -4.48 -8.70 8.84
C LYS A 266 -3.77 -9.90 8.18
N PRO A 267 -4.44 -10.79 7.43
CA PRO A 267 -3.77 -11.92 6.76
C PRO A 267 -2.70 -11.52 5.73
N VAL A 268 -2.63 -10.26 5.28
CA VAL A 268 -1.60 -9.81 4.33
C VAL A 268 -0.19 -9.92 4.92
N ALA A 269 -0.04 -9.90 6.25
CA ALA A 269 1.26 -10.11 6.89
C ALA A 269 1.90 -11.45 6.49
N VAL A 270 1.11 -12.53 6.42
CA VAL A 270 1.59 -13.87 6.02
C VAL A 270 2.17 -13.84 4.61
N TRP A 271 1.48 -13.19 3.66
CA TRP A 271 1.96 -13.02 2.29
C TRP A 271 3.23 -12.16 2.23
N GLN A 272 3.27 -11.07 3.00
CA GLN A 272 4.42 -10.16 3.04
C GLN A 272 5.66 -10.83 3.65
N ASP A 273 5.49 -11.75 4.59
CA ASP A 273 6.61 -12.49 5.18
C ASP A 273 7.23 -13.49 4.19
N ILE A 274 6.41 -14.14 3.35
CA ILE A 274 6.92 -14.94 2.23
C ILE A 274 7.64 -14.03 1.22
N ARG A 275 7.03 -12.88 0.88
CA ARG A 275 7.62 -11.91 -0.05
C ARG A 275 9.00 -11.43 0.39
N LYS A 276 9.19 -11.07 1.67
CA LYS A 276 10.49 -10.59 2.18
C LYS A 276 11.61 -11.60 1.97
N ASN A 277 11.28 -12.88 2.00
CA ASN A 277 12.21 -13.99 1.82
C ASN A 277 12.31 -14.45 0.36
N LEU A 278 11.75 -13.71 -0.61
CA LEU A 278 11.96 -14.01 -2.03
C LEU A 278 13.41 -13.82 -2.40
N GLU A 279 13.96 -14.84 -3.05
CA GLU A 279 15.32 -14.84 -3.58
C GLU A 279 15.47 -13.85 -4.73
N GLU A 280 16.71 -13.39 -4.90
CA GLU A 280 17.12 -12.52 -5.99
C GLU A 280 17.48 -13.37 -7.22
N SER A 281 16.45 -13.86 -7.91
CA SER A 281 16.62 -14.70 -9.10
C SER A 281 17.18 -13.93 -10.30
N LEU A 282 16.96 -12.61 -10.33
CA LEU A 282 17.59 -11.66 -11.25
C LEU A 282 18.07 -10.42 -10.47
N PRO A 283 19.07 -9.65 -10.96
CA PRO A 283 19.60 -8.50 -10.25
C PRO A 283 18.52 -7.50 -9.82
N GLY A 284 18.48 -7.19 -8.52
CA GLY A 284 17.55 -6.26 -7.91
C GLY A 284 16.13 -6.79 -7.67
N THR A 285 15.86 -8.10 -7.86
CA THR A 285 14.52 -8.68 -7.67
C THR A 285 14.26 -9.31 -6.31
N GLY A 286 15.28 -9.38 -5.44
CA GLY A 286 15.17 -9.90 -4.07
C GLY A 286 14.09 -9.18 -3.26
N GLY A 287 13.35 -9.93 -2.44
CA GLY A 287 12.21 -9.42 -1.68
C GLY A 287 11.01 -9.02 -2.56
N GLY A 288 10.96 -9.47 -3.82
CA GLY A 288 9.90 -9.09 -4.76
C GLY A 288 9.97 -7.61 -5.15
N ARG A 289 11.19 -7.08 -5.32
CA ARG A 289 11.42 -5.72 -5.79
C ARG A 289 11.48 -5.67 -7.32
N ASN A 290 11.18 -4.50 -7.88
CA ASN A 290 11.33 -4.20 -9.30
C ASN A 290 12.41 -3.10 -9.46
N PRO A 291 13.44 -3.27 -10.30
CA PRO A 291 14.45 -2.25 -10.55
C PRO A 291 13.88 -0.87 -10.91
N HIS A 292 12.80 -0.83 -11.70
CA HIS A 292 12.12 0.41 -12.06
C HIS A 292 11.51 1.10 -10.83
N ASP A 293 10.74 0.35 -10.01
CA ASP A 293 10.13 0.90 -8.81
C ASP A 293 11.18 1.32 -7.77
N GLN A 294 12.32 0.63 -7.69
CA GLN A 294 13.43 1.04 -6.83
C GLN A 294 14.01 2.39 -7.25
N LEU A 295 14.15 2.63 -8.56
CA LEU A 295 14.62 3.92 -9.07
C LEU A 295 13.61 5.03 -8.72
N VAL A 296 12.32 4.78 -8.94
CA VAL A 296 11.24 5.72 -8.58
C VAL A 296 11.27 6.02 -7.08
N VAL A 297 11.34 5.01 -6.22
CA VAL A 297 11.41 5.18 -4.76
C VAL A 297 12.62 6.01 -4.35
N LYS A 298 13.80 5.75 -4.93
CA LYS A 298 15.00 6.56 -4.65
C LYS A 298 14.79 8.02 -5.03
N ILE A 299 14.25 8.28 -6.22
CA ILE A 299 13.94 9.65 -6.67
C ILE A 299 12.95 10.31 -5.71
N LEU A 300 11.84 9.64 -5.37
CA LEU A 300 10.81 10.17 -4.49
C LEU A 300 11.34 10.48 -3.08
N PHE A 301 12.31 9.72 -2.59
CA PHE A 301 12.91 9.93 -1.27
C PHE A 301 13.93 11.10 -1.27
N PHE A 302 14.75 11.23 -2.32
CA PHE A 302 15.76 12.29 -2.37
C PHE A 302 15.20 13.63 -2.83
N LEU A 303 14.14 13.64 -3.64
CA LEU A 303 13.62 14.85 -4.27
C LEU A 303 13.16 15.91 -3.24
N PRO A 304 12.40 15.59 -2.17
CA PRO A 304 12.05 16.58 -1.14
C PRO A 304 13.27 17.15 -0.42
N PHE A 305 14.29 16.33 -0.15
CA PHE A 305 15.55 16.78 0.43
C PHE A 305 16.31 17.71 -0.53
N CYS A 306 16.36 17.39 -1.82
CA CYS A 306 16.94 18.25 -2.84
C CYS A 306 16.17 19.57 -2.98
N MET A 307 14.83 19.55 -2.90
CA MET A 307 13.99 20.75 -2.92
C MET A 307 14.24 21.64 -1.70
N LEU A 308 14.34 21.04 -0.50
CA LEU A 308 14.71 21.75 0.72
C LEU A 308 16.13 22.32 0.63
N LEU A 309 17.10 21.55 0.14
CA LEU A 309 18.46 22.02 -0.06
C LEU A 309 18.54 23.11 -1.12
N CYS A 310 17.86 23.00 -2.26
CA CYS A 310 17.87 24.05 -3.30
C CYS A 310 17.15 25.31 -2.83
N GLY A 311 16.04 25.17 -2.09
CA GLY A 311 15.38 26.29 -1.41
C GLY A 311 16.28 26.92 -0.35
N TYR A 312 17.02 26.10 0.40
CA TYR A 312 17.99 26.53 1.39
C TYR A 312 19.20 27.21 0.75
N TYR A 313 19.78 26.66 -0.32
CA TYR A 313 20.91 27.25 -1.05
C TYR A 313 20.52 28.50 -1.83
N GLY A 314 19.32 28.55 -2.41
CA GLY A 314 18.75 29.76 -3.00
C GLY A 314 18.55 30.87 -1.97
N SER A 315 18.15 30.51 -0.74
CA SER A 315 18.07 31.43 0.40
C SER A 315 19.46 31.82 0.94
N CYS A 316 20.39 30.86 1.04
CA CYS A 316 21.73 31.00 1.62
C CYS A 316 22.69 31.79 0.71
N PHE A 317 22.54 31.70 -0.62
CA PHE A 317 23.27 32.59 -1.55
C PHE A 317 22.79 34.05 -1.44
N GLN A 318 21.60 34.27 -0.86
CA GLN A 318 21.06 35.59 -0.55
C GLN A 318 21.32 36.03 0.90
N THR A 319 21.60 35.08 1.81
CA THR A 319 21.91 35.31 3.22
C THR A 319 23.21 34.63 3.63
N ASN A 320 24.32 35.23 3.24
CA ASN A 320 25.60 34.97 3.89
C ASN A 320 25.66 35.75 5.21
N LYS A 321 25.02 35.22 6.26
CA LYS A 321 25.33 35.38 7.70
C LYS A 321 24.21 34.81 8.57
N GLU A 322 24.54 33.72 9.26
CA GLU A 322 24.16 33.32 10.63
C GLU A 322 23.93 31.80 10.68
N LEU A 323 25.05 31.13 10.91
CA LEU A 323 25.21 29.73 11.25
C LEU A 323 24.80 29.53 12.73
N LEU A 324 23.86 28.63 13.05
CA LEU A 324 23.84 27.75 14.25
C LEU A 324 22.42 27.21 14.55
N GLY A 325 22.01 26.17 13.83
CA GLY A 325 21.01 25.22 14.33
C GLY A 325 21.69 24.26 15.30
N ILE A 326 21.24 24.24 16.58
CA ILE A 326 21.35 23.17 17.61
C ILE A 326 20.95 23.70 19.02
N ARG A 327 20.67 25.00 19.23
CA ARG A 327 20.24 25.53 20.55
C ARG A 327 18.73 25.45 20.87
N SER A 328 17.87 25.02 19.94
CA SER A 328 16.40 25.16 20.04
C SER A 328 15.72 24.16 21.00
N LEU A 329 16.16 22.89 21.06
CA LEU A 329 15.48 21.86 21.86
C LEU A 329 15.59 22.10 23.39
N CYS A 330 16.73 22.62 23.86
CA CYS A 330 16.89 22.96 25.28
C CYS A 330 16.21 24.28 25.67
N ALA A 331 15.86 25.15 24.71
CA ALA A 331 15.06 26.35 24.94
C ALA A 331 13.57 25.99 25.03
N PHE A 332 13.11 25.09 24.14
CA PHE A 332 11.75 24.54 24.14
C PHE A 332 11.38 23.85 25.45
N ALA A 333 12.26 22.98 25.98
CA ALA A 333 12.04 22.31 27.27
C ALA A 333 12.01 23.28 28.47
N ARG A 334 12.73 24.41 28.40
CA ARG A 334 12.73 25.43 29.45
C ARG A 334 11.46 26.28 29.43
N GLN A 335 10.91 26.57 28.25
CA GLN A 335 9.73 27.42 28.09
C GLN A 335 8.42 26.66 28.39
N ALA A 336 8.33 25.37 28.02
CA ALA A 336 7.22 24.51 28.43
C ALA A 336 7.16 24.31 29.96
N ARG A 337 8.32 24.20 30.61
CA ARG A 337 8.43 24.08 32.07
C ARG A 337 8.07 25.38 32.80
N GLN A 338 8.24 26.56 32.17
CA GLN A 338 7.80 27.84 32.72
C GLN A 338 6.29 28.04 32.58
N LYS A 339 5.68 27.63 31.46
CA LYS A 339 4.23 27.75 31.23
C LYS A 339 3.39 26.83 32.12
N TYR A 340 3.94 25.67 32.50
CA TYR A 340 3.32 24.73 33.45
C TYR A 340 3.43 25.17 34.92
N LYS A 341 4.37 26.07 35.25
CA LYS A 341 4.58 26.55 36.63
C LYS A 341 3.72 27.77 36.99
N SER A 342 2.90 28.26 36.05
CA SER A 342 2.09 29.47 36.19
C SER A 342 0.58 29.22 36.17
N GLU A 343 0.13 27.98 36.39
CA GLU A 343 -1.28 27.69 36.61
C GLU A 343 -1.60 27.71 38.12
N GLU A 344 -2.15 28.84 38.60
CA GLU A 344 -3.19 28.79 39.63
C GLU A 344 -4.01 30.10 39.65
N ALA A 345 -5.24 30.02 39.14
CA ALA A 345 -6.48 30.30 39.87
C ALA A 345 -7.67 30.08 38.91
N LEU A 346 -8.42 29.00 39.13
CA LEU A 346 -9.75 28.77 38.54
C LEU A 346 -10.72 29.91 38.91
N PRO A 347 -11.71 30.18 38.05
CA PRO A 347 -13.05 30.43 38.54
C PRO A 347 -14.07 29.43 37.97
N SER A 348 -14.56 28.60 38.89
CA SER A 348 -15.95 28.19 39.14
C SER A 348 -16.95 28.13 37.99
N TYR A 349 -17.45 26.91 37.79
CA TYR A 349 -18.73 26.58 37.16
C TYR A 349 -19.89 27.42 37.69
N SER A 350 -20.72 27.92 36.77
CA SER A 350 -22.16 28.04 37.01
C SER A 350 -22.91 27.43 35.82
N THR A 351 -23.81 26.52 36.16
CA THR A 351 -24.74 25.81 35.31
C THR A 351 -25.76 26.77 34.69
N VAL A 352 -26.25 26.45 33.48
CA VAL A 352 -27.69 26.44 33.08
C VAL A 352 -27.80 26.17 31.57
N GLY A 353 -28.59 25.15 31.23
CA GLY A 353 -29.61 25.26 30.19
C GLY A 353 -29.27 24.83 28.76
N ALA A 354 -29.73 23.63 28.39
CA ALA A 354 -29.94 23.28 26.99
C ALA A 354 -30.98 24.22 26.35
N THR A 355 -30.66 24.80 25.19
CA THR A 355 -31.64 25.08 24.12
C THR A 355 -30.94 25.17 22.77
N SER A 356 -31.65 24.64 21.78
CA SER A 356 -31.35 24.52 20.36
C SER A 356 -31.26 25.87 19.63
N SER A 357 -30.54 25.84 18.51
CA SER A 357 -30.67 26.70 17.31
C SER A 357 -30.51 28.22 17.49
N SER A 358 -29.38 28.76 17.04
CA SER A 358 -29.34 29.66 15.88
C SER A 358 -27.89 30.08 15.59
N PHE A 359 -27.62 30.28 14.29
CA PHE A 359 -26.46 31.03 13.81
C PHE A 359 -26.35 32.37 14.55
N GLY A 360 -25.30 32.54 15.35
CA GLY A 360 -25.06 33.76 16.12
C GLY A 360 -23.56 33.98 16.30
N ILE A 361 -23.06 34.98 15.61
CA ILE A 361 -21.68 35.51 15.63
C ILE A 361 -21.22 35.70 17.08
N SER A 362 -20.15 35.02 17.51
CA SER A 362 -19.53 35.28 18.81
C SER A 362 -18.33 36.22 18.66
N ASN A 363 -18.57 37.42 19.16
CA ASN A 363 -17.66 38.50 19.54
C ASN A 363 -16.15 38.22 19.49
N GLN A 364 -15.52 38.88 18.51
CA GLN A 364 -14.16 39.40 18.61
C GLN A 364 -13.96 40.14 19.95
N LYS A 365 -13.10 39.60 20.80
CA LYS A 365 -12.41 40.39 21.83
C LYS A 365 -10.91 40.22 21.63
N LEU A 366 -10.38 40.98 20.68
CA LEU A 366 -8.94 41.19 20.54
C LEU A 366 -8.67 42.60 20.01
N TYR A 367 -8.09 43.42 20.89
CA TYR A 367 -7.41 44.70 20.66
C TYR A 367 -8.10 45.78 19.80
N SER A 368 -8.51 46.85 20.49
CA SER A 368 -8.90 48.13 19.93
C SER A 368 -7.80 48.73 19.03
N GLY A 369 -8.09 48.84 17.73
CA GLY A 369 -7.30 49.60 16.75
C GLY A 369 -7.78 49.35 15.32
N ALA A 370 -8.47 50.34 14.73
CA ALA A 370 -8.90 50.50 13.33
C ALA A 370 -9.54 49.26 12.64
N HIS A 371 -10.85 49.32 12.38
CA HIS A 371 -11.66 48.32 11.71
C HIS A 371 -11.04 47.73 10.43
N LEU A 372 -10.47 46.53 10.52
CA LEU A 372 -10.25 45.64 9.38
C LEU A 372 -11.58 44.99 8.98
N LYS A 373 -12.10 45.27 7.79
CA LYS A 373 -13.19 44.47 7.20
C LYS A 373 -12.62 43.38 6.30
N LEU A 374 -12.19 42.27 6.90
CA LEU A 374 -12.02 41.03 6.14
C LEU A 374 -13.41 40.58 5.66
N PRO A 375 -13.59 40.15 4.40
CA PRO A 375 -14.91 39.71 3.94
C PRO A 375 -15.46 38.59 4.82
N SER A 376 -16.76 38.60 5.10
CA SER A 376 -17.40 37.61 5.99
C SER A 376 -17.24 36.15 5.52
N TYR A 377 -17.02 35.95 4.21
CA TYR A 377 -16.80 34.65 3.59
C TYR A 377 -15.33 34.19 3.60
N PHE A 378 -14.38 35.01 4.08
CA PHE A 378 -12.94 34.71 4.00
C PHE A 378 -12.54 33.43 4.73
N GLY A 379 -13.05 33.21 5.95
CA GLY A 379 -12.80 31.99 6.72
C GLY A 379 -13.28 30.75 5.97
N ALA A 380 -14.52 30.79 5.47
CA ALA A 380 -15.11 29.69 4.70
C ALA A 380 -14.31 29.33 3.43
N ILE A 381 -13.83 30.33 2.68
CA ILE A 381 -12.98 30.10 1.51
C ILE A 381 -11.65 29.45 1.92
N THR A 382 -11.04 29.95 2.99
CA THR A 382 -9.77 29.41 3.51
C THR A 382 -9.89 27.94 3.90
N VAL A 383 -10.96 27.61 4.64
CA VAL A 383 -11.25 26.22 5.04
C VAL A 383 -11.44 25.35 3.80
N LEU A 384 -12.23 25.81 2.82
CA LEU A 384 -12.45 25.07 1.57
C LEU A 384 -11.13 24.81 0.81
N VAL A 385 -10.28 25.82 0.66
CA VAL A 385 -8.97 25.69 0.00
C VAL A 385 -8.06 24.73 0.76
N CYS A 386 -8.08 24.77 2.10
CA CYS A 386 -7.32 23.85 2.95
C CYS A 386 -7.73 22.38 2.68
N PHE A 387 -9.03 22.06 2.72
CA PHE A 387 -9.50 20.70 2.48
C PHE A 387 -9.26 20.22 1.05
N ILE A 388 -9.47 21.09 0.03
CA ILE A 388 -9.14 20.75 -1.37
C ILE A 388 -7.64 20.46 -1.50
N SER A 389 -6.78 21.29 -0.89
CA SER A 389 -5.33 21.08 -0.92
C SER A 389 -4.94 19.75 -0.28
N ALA A 390 -5.56 19.37 0.84
CA ALA A 390 -5.30 18.11 1.52
C ALA A 390 -5.75 16.90 0.69
N LEU A 391 -6.94 16.96 0.07
CA LEU A 391 -7.45 15.89 -0.80
C LEU A 391 -6.58 15.69 -2.04
N ILE A 392 -6.20 16.79 -2.72
CA ILE A 392 -5.31 16.74 -3.88
C ILE A 392 -3.95 16.17 -3.47
N SER A 393 -3.42 16.57 -2.32
CA SER A 393 -2.14 16.09 -1.81
C SER A 393 -2.13 14.59 -1.54
N LEU A 394 -3.17 14.09 -0.88
CA LEU A 394 -3.31 12.66 -0.61
C LEU A 394 -3.45 11.87 -1.92
N ALA A 395 -4.31 12.33 -2.84
CA ALA A 395 -4.50 11.68 -4.14
C ALA A 395 -3.20 11.66 -4.96
N PHE A 396 -2.46 12.77 -4.97
CA PHE A 396 -1.17 12.87 -5.65
C PHE A 396 -0.15 11.89 -5.07
N ALA A 397 -0.05 11.77 -3.74
CA ALA A 397 0.83 10.81 -3.11
C ALA A 397 0.53 9.36 -3.53
N PHE A 398 -0.75 8.95 -3.60
CA PHE A 398 -1.13 7.61 -4.07
C PHE A 398 -0.82 7.37 -5.55
N ILE A 399 -0.85 8.41 -6.39
CA ILE A 399 -0.57 8.30 -7.83
C ILE A 399 0.93 8.10 -8.10
N ILE A 400 1.79 8.82 -7.40
CA ILE A 400 3.24 8.78 -7.65
C ILE A 400 3.94 7.58 -7.01
N ILE A 401 3.41 7.03 -5.91
CA ILE A 401 4.03 5.93 -5.19
C ILE A 401 3.71 4.61 -5.91
N PRO A 402 4.71 3.83 -6.34
CA PRO A 402 4.46 2.53 -6.98
C PRO A 402 3.68 1.61 -6.04
N ARG A 403 2.67 0.92 -6.57
CA ARG A 403 1.75 0.08 -5.78
C ARG A 403 2.47 -1.05 -5.05
N GLN A 404 3.45 -1.65 -5.69
CA GLN A 404 4.11 -2.87 -5.24
C GLN A 404 5.38 -2.61 -4.42
N VAL A 405 5.48 -1.49 -3.70
CA VAL A 405 6.59 -1.27 -2.75
C VAL A 405 6.36 -2.02 -1.43
N MET A 406 7.35 -2.00 -0.54
CA MET A 406 7.18 -2.54 0.82
C MET A 406 6.18 -1.68 1.62
N PRO A 407 5.35 -2.27 2.51
CA PRO A 407 4.34 -1.55 3.27
C PRO A 407 4.82 -0.28 3.98
N TRP A 408 5.97 -0.37 4.66
CA TRP A 408 6.58 0.76 5.37
C TRP A 408 7.12 1.83 4.43
N THR A 409 7.76 1.44 3.32
CA THR A 409 8.25 2.37 2.31
C THR A 409 7.10 3.17 1.71
N GLY A 410 6.01 2.49 1.34
CA GLY A 410 4.83 3.15 0.80
C GLY A 410 4.18 4.09 1.82
N LEU A 411 4.04 3.67 3.09
CA LEU A 411 3.48 4.50 4.14
C LEU A 411 4.31 5.78 4.40
N LEU A 412 5.64 5.65 4.47
CA LEU A 412 6.53 6.77 4.71
C LEU A 412 6.50 7.77 3.54
N LEU A 413 6.60 7.28 2.30
CA LEU A 413 6.49 8.12 1.11
C LEU A 413 5.12 8.80 1.03
N MET A 414 4.04 8.11 1.42
CA MET A 414 2.70 8.68 1.41
C MET A 414 2.62 9.88 2.35
N TYR A 415 3.13 9.77 3.58
CA TYR A 415 3.19 10.89 4.49
C TYR A 415 4.07 12.03 3.98
N GLU A 416 5.30 11.71 3.56
CA GLU A 416 6.26 12.68 3.06
C GLU A 416 5.65 13.50 1.92
N TRP A 417 5.11 12.84 0.90
CA TRP A 417 4.56 13.52 -0.27
C TRP A 417 3.23 14.20 0.01
N THR A 418 2.35 13.61 0.83
CA THR A 418 1.11 14.29 1.23
C THR A 418 1.42 15.60 1.95
N PHE A 419 2.37 15.60 2.89
CA PHE A 419 2.75 16.81 3.61
C PHE A 419 3.45 17.80 2.70
N VAL A 420 4.46 17.38 1.92
CA VAL A 420 5.20 18.26 1.00
C VAL A 420 4.24 18.96 0.03
N THR A 421 3.34 18.22 -0.63
CA THR A 421 2.39 18.85 -1.55
C THR A 421 1.36 19.71 -0.84
N PHE A 422 0.92 19.32 0.37
CA PHE A 422 -0.02 20.13 1.14
C PHE A 422 0.60 21.45 1.58
N PHE A 423 1.83 21.43 2.07
CA PHE A 423 2.61 22.63 2.39
C PHE A 423 2.80 23.52 1.17
N LEU A 424 3.09 22.95 0.00
CA LEU A 424 3.24 23.72 -1.23
C LEU A 424 1.90 24.36 -1.67
N LEU A 425 0.80 23.60 -1.71
CA LEU A 425 -0.50 24.08 -2.17
C LEU A 425 -1.11 25.09 -1.20
N PHE A 426 -1.29 24.70 0.06
CA PHE A 426 -1.90 25.56 1.07
C PHE A 426 -0.95 26.70 1.49
N GLY A 427 0.36 26.45 1.55
CA GLY A 427 1.35 27.51 1.78
C GLY A 427 1.40 28.55 0.64
N SER A 428 1.20 28.13 -0.62
CA SER A 428 1.06 29.07 -1.74
C SER A 428 -0.20 29.92 -1.61
N TYR A 429 -1.32 29.32 -1.18
CA TYR A 429 -2.53 30.08 -0.86
C TYR A 429 -2.29 31.10 0.27
N LEU A 430 -1.64 30.71 1.37
CA LEU A 430 -1.29 31.63 2.46
C LEU A 430 -0.36 32.76 1.98
N ARG A 431 0.53 32.49 1.02
CA ARG A 431 1.36 33.53 0.38
C ARG A 431 0.50 34.53 -0.41
N VAL A 432 -0.49 34.06 -1.16
CA VAL A 432 -1.46 34.94 -1.84
C VAL A 432 -2.19 35.80 -0.82
N VAL A 433 -2.68 35.21 0.27
CA VAL A 433 -3.34 35.92 1.37
C VAL A 433 -2.41 36.97 2.01
N TYR A 434 -1.15 36.64 2.24
CA TYR A 434 -0.13 37.59 2.72
C TYR A 434 0.03 38.77 1.77
N THR A 435 0.21 38.52 0.46
CA THR A 435 0.34 39.59 -0.55
C THR A 435 -0.91 40.46 -0.68
N TRP A 436 -2.09 39.85 -0.47
CA TRP A 436 -3.36 40.57 -0.42
C TRP A 436 -3.43 41.47 0.81
N GLY A 437 -2.96 40.99 1.97
CA GLY A 437 -2.76 41.80 3.17
C GLY A 437 -1.86 43.01 2.90
N CYS A 438 -0.68 42.79 2.30
CA CYS A 438 0.22 43.87 1.89
C CYS A 438 -0.47 44.89 0.97
N SER A 439 -1.29 44.44 0.02
CA SER A 439 -1.94 45.32 -0.96
C SER A 439 -3.11 46.11 -0.37
N SER A 440 -3.83 45.53 0.58
CA SER A 440 -5.01 46.14 1.22
C SER A 440 -4.66 47.30 2.17
N ALA A 441 -3.41 47.37 2.65
CA ALA A 441 -2.93 48.50 3.44
C ALA A 441 -2.97 49.85 2.68
N ASN A 442 -3.07 49.84 1.35
CA ASN A 442 -3.17 51.05 0.52
C ASN A 442 -4.51 51.81 0.66
N HIS A 443 -5.56 51.17 1.19
CA HIS A 443 -6.90 51.77 1.23
C HIS A 443 -7.23 52.54 2.51
N VAL A 444 -6.33 52.59 3.50
CA VAL A 444 -6.44 53.54 4.62
C VAL A 444 -5.69 54.79 4.23
N GLY A 445 -6.35 55.64 3.45
CA GLY A 445 -5.84 56.92 3.01
C GLY A 445 -5.51 57.83 4.19
N TYR A 446 -4.35 58.48 4.06
CA TYR A 446 -4.03 59.82 4.55
C TYR A 446 -5.28 60.66 4.83
N ASN A 447 -5.56 60.92 6.11
CA ASN A 447 -6.20 62.15 6.53
C ASN A 447 -5.16 62.96 7.30
N ASN A 448 -4.61 63.98 6.64
CA ASN A 448 -3.96 65.10 7.29
C ASN A 448 -4.98 65.79 8.20
N LEU A 449 -4.78 65.78 9.52
CA LEU A 449 -5.08 66.94 10.37
C LEU A 449 -4.39 66.81 11.76
N ASP A 450 -3.61 67.85 12.05
CA ASP A 450 -3.18 68.41 13.35
C ASP A 450 -2.21 67.67 14.29
N SER A 451 -0.94 68.10 14.13
CA SER A 451 -0.08 68.78 15.11
C SER A 451 0.00 68.32 16.57
N SER A 452 1.27 68.10 16.95
CA SER A 452 1.87 68.36 18.27
C SER A 452 1.45 67.45 19.42
N GLU A 453 2.32 66.49 19.76
CA GLU A 453 2.98 66.51 21.07
C GLU A 453 4.22 65.62 21.08
N ASN A 454 5.36 66.24 21.40
CA ASN A 454 6.63 65.59 21.63
C ASN A 454 6.58 64.85 22.97
N HIS A 455 6.72 63.53 22.97
CA HIS A 455 7.34 62.83 24.09
C HIS A 455 8.36 61.81 23.60
N ALA A 456 9.63 62.19 23.77
CA ALA A 456 10.77 61.30 23.73
C ALA A 456 10.65 60.27 24.87
N GLY A 457 10.63 58.98 24.51
CA GLY A 457 10.55 57.87 25.47
C GLY A 457 11.26 56.63 24.92
N ALA A 458 12.50 56.45 25.35
CA ALA A 458 13.28 55.20 25.44
C ALA A 458 13.11 54.15 24.32
N GLY A 459 14.10 54.12 23.44
CA GLY A 459 14.35 52.98 22.56
C GLY A 459 14.66 51.72 23.38
N SER A 460 13.76 50.74 23.31
CA SER A 460 14.10 49.33 23.46
C SER A 460 13.73 48.62 22.17
N GLN A 461 14.66 48.65 21.21
CA GLN A 461 14.65 47.76 20.05
C GLN A 461 14.77 46.32 20.57
N ARG A 462 13.63 45.67 20.83
CA ARG A 462 13.56 44.21 20.89
C ARG A 462 13.67 43.68 19.46
N ASN A 463 14.90 43.63 18.95
CA ASN A 463 15.26 42.74 17.86
C ASN A 463 15.26 41.30 18.40
N MET A 464 14.08 40.72 18.54
CA MET A 464 13.92 39.27 18.65
C MET A 464 13.43 38.78 17.29
N SER A 465 14.21 37.88 16.69
CA SER A 465 13.87 37.13 15.50
C SER A 465 12.54 36.40 15.76
N ASP A 466 11.43 36.98 15.29
CA ASP A 466 10.08 36.46 15.40
C ASP A 466 9.93 35.29 14.41
N CYS A 467 10.52 34.15 14.77
CA CYS A 467 10.14 32.88 14.16
C CYS A 467 8.69 32.64 14.57
N ASP A 468 7.80 32.45 13.59
CA ASP A 468 6.35 32.41 13.76
C ASP A 468 5.94 31.13 14.54
N THR A 469 6.11 31.17 15.86
CA THR A 469 5.93 30.01 16.75
C THR A 469 4.52 29.45 16.67
N ASP A 470 3.54 30.31 16.40
CA ASP A 470 2.14 29.93 16.29
C ASP A 470 1.88 29.17 14.99
N ALA A 471 2.46 29.61 13.87
CA ALA A 471 2.35 28.88 12.62
C ALA A 471 2.99 27.48 12.71
N ALA A 472 4.17 27.38 13.32
CA ALA A 472 4.84 26.10 13.55
C ALA A 472 3.99 25.15 14.41
N PHE A 473 3.28 25.66 15.41
CA PHE A 473 2.34 24.87 16.23
C PHE A 473 1.18 24.31 15.40
N TYR A 474 0.55 25.12 14.54
CA TYR A 474 -0.56 24.64 13.71
C TYR A 474 -0.13 23.59 12.69
N TRP A 475 0.99 23.82 12.00
CA TRP A 475 1.52 22.86 11.03
C TRP A 475 1.94 21.54 11.67
N SER A 476 2.68 21.59 12.78
CA SER A 476 3.10 20.40 13.51
C SER A 476 1.91 19.67 14.14
N GLY A 477 0.92 20.39 14.66
CA GLY A 477 -0.33 19.84 15.17
C GLY A 477 -1.11 19.05 14.10
N MET A 478 -1.28 19.62 12.90
CA MET A 478 -1.94 18.91 11.78
C MET A 478 -1.19 17.63 11.42
N ALA A 479 0.14 17.69 11.35
CA ALA A 479 0.98 16.53 11.01
C ALA A 479 0.90 15.43 12.08
N ILE A 480 0.99 15.78 13.37
CA ILE A 480 0.93 14.83 14.47
C ILE A 480 -0.43 14.13 14.52
N ILE A 481 -1.53 14.88 14.41
CA ILE A 481 -2.88 14.31 14.44
C ILE A 481 -3.10 13.38 13.24
N ALA A 482 -2.62 13.75 12.04
CA ALA A 482 -2.70 12.91 10.86
C ALA A 482 -1.93 11.58 11.04
N ILE A 483 -0.71 11.64 11.60
CA ILE A 483 0.11 10.46 11.88
C ILE A 483 -0.56 9.54 12.91
N ILE A 484 -1.03 10.11 14.03
CA ILE A 484 -1.72 9.37 15.08
C ILE A 484 -2.99 8.72 14.55
N THR A 485 -3.76 9.42 13.71
CA THR A 485 -5.02 8.91 13.15
C THR A 485 -4.83 7.59 12.43
N LEU A 486 -3.81 7.46 11.58
CA LEU A 486 -3.58 6.23 10.81
C LEU A 486 -2.85 5.15 11.59
N LEU A 487 -1.94 5.52 12.51
CA LEU A 487 -1.13 4.56 13.27
C LEU A 487 -1.85 4.03 14.52
N SER A 488 -2.81 4.78 15.06
CA SER A 488 -3.52 4.42 16.29
C SER A 488 -4.16 3.03 16.28
N PRO A 489 -4.79 2.53 15.20
CA PRO A 489 -5.36 1.18 15.22
C PRO A 489 -4.29 0.10 15.35
N THR A 490 -3.13 0.31 14.72
CA THR A 490 -1.98 -0.61 14.79
C THR A 490 -1.33 -0.57 16.16
N VAL A 491 -1.13 0.62 16.72
CA VAL A 491 -0.54 0.81 18.06
C VAL A 491 -1.42 0.21 19.16
N LEU A 492 -2.74 0.32 19.03
CA LEU A 492 -3.72 -0.25 19.96
C LEU A 492 -3.98 -1.75 19.74
N GLY A 493 -3.33 -2.37 18.75
CA GLY A 493 -3.51 -3.80 18.45
C GLY A 493 -4.90 -4.17 17.92
N ILE A 494 -5.64 -3.20 17.35
CA ILE A 494 -6.98 -3.46 16.81
C ILE A 494 -6.83 -4.29 15.54
N THR A 495 -7.41 -5.49 15.53
CA THR A 495 -7.32 -6.43 14.41
C THR A 495 -8.55 -6.38 13.50
N ALA A 496 -9.73 -6.14 14.06
CA ALA A 496 -10.98 -6.12 13.32
C ALA A 496 -11.06 -4.94 12.35
N LEU A 497 -11.35 -5.22 11.08
CA LEU A 497 -11.35 -4.23 10.00
C LEU A 497 -12.28 -3.04 10.29
N PHE A 498 -13.53 -3.29 10.68
CA PHE A 498 -14.50 -2.23 10.95
C PHE A 498 -14.12 -1.37 12.17
N ALA A 499 -13.52 -1.97 13.19
CA ALA A 499 -13.01 -1.23 14.34
C ALA A 499 -11.82 -0.33 13.95
N LYS A 500 -10.90 -0.83 13.11
CA LYS A 500 -9.81 -0.01 12.56
C LYS A 500 -10.34 1.18 11.77
N LEU A 501 -11.25 0.93 10.84
CA LEU A 501 -11.86 1.98 10.02
C LEU A 501 -12.62 2.98 10.89
N GLY A 502 -13.37 2.52 11.89
CA GLY A 502 -14.07 3.39 12.84
C GLY A 502 -13.11 4.31 13.59
N LEU A 503 -11.98 3.79 14.06
CA LEU A 503 -10.96 4.59 14.75
C LEU A 503 -10.28 5.60 13.81
N MET A 504 -9.98 5.19 12.57
CA MET A 504 -9.43 6.09 11.54
C MET A 504 -10.41 7.20 11.17
N VAL A 505 -11.71 6.90 11.08
CA VAL A 505 -12.77 7.90 10.84
C VAL A 505 -12.84 8.88 12.02
N ALA A 506 -12.84 8.37 13.26
CA ALA A 506 -12.85 9.22 14.45
C ALA A 506 -11.63 10.16 14.50
N GLY A 507 -10.42 9.64 14.25
CA GLY A 507 -9.22 10.47 14.15
C GLY A 507 -9.28 11.47 12.99
N GLY A 508 -9.87 11.07 11.85
CA GLY A 508 -10.12 11.95 10.70
C GLY A 508 -11.05 13.12 11.03
N VAL A 509 -12.09 12.90 11.84
CA VAL A 509 -12.98 13.97 12.32
C VAL A 509 -12.23 14.94 13.24
N VAL A 510 -11.38 14.43 14.14
CA VAL A 510 -10.52 15.27 14.99
C VAL A 510 -9.55 16.10 14.13
N LEU A 511 -8.91 15.47 13.15
CA LEU A 511 -8.02 16.14 12.20
C LEU A 511 -8.77 17.25 11.43
N ALA A 512 -9.95 16.95 10.87
CA ALA A 512 -10.75 17.92 10.13
C ALA A 512 -11.16 19.12 10.99
N SER A 513 -11.51 18.87 12.25
CA SER A 513 -11.87 19.92 13.22
C SER A 513 -10.67 20.82 13.51
N PHE A 514 -9.50 20.22 13.77
CA PHE A 514 -8.27 20.97 13.99
C PHE A 514 -7.81 21.72 12.74
N MET A 515 -7.88 21.12 11.56
CA MET A 515 -7.55 21.75 10.27
C MET A 515 -8.44 22.96 9.98
N THR A 516 -9.74 22.87 10.29
CA THR A 516 -10.68 24.00 10.14
C THR A 516 -10.18 25.19 10.95
N TYR A 517 -9.97 24.97 12.26
CA TYR A 517 -9.46 26.00 13.17
C TYR A 517 -8.07 26.54 12.75
N ALA A 518 -7.12 25.64 12.48
CA ALA A 518 -5.77 25.98 12.10
C ALA A 518 -5.72 26.80 10.80
N SER A 519 -6.50 26.42 9.79
CA SER A 519 -6.50 27.09 8.49
C SER A 519 -6.94 28.55 8.57
N GLU A 520 -8.01 28.84 9.31
CA GLU A 520 -8.50 30.20 9.53
C GLU A 520 -7.46 31.05 10.29
N HIS A 521 -6.89 30.52 11.37
CA HIS A 521 -5.87 31.20 12.15
C HIS A 521 -4.61 31.50 11.32
N LEU A 522 -4.12 30.52 10.55
CA LEU A 522 -2.96 30.70 9.67
C LEU A 522 -3.23 31.78 8.60
N ALA A 523 -4.41 31.79 7.99
CA ALA A 523 -4.75 32.77 6.96
C ALA A 523 -4.93 34.19 7.51
N ILE A 524 -5.60 34.34 8.67
CA ILE A 524 -5.74 35.63 9.35
C ILE A 524 -4.35 36.15 9.75
N SER A 525 -3.52 35.30 10.38
CA SER A 525 -2.15 35.66 10.74
C SER A 525 -1.32 36.08 9.53
N ALA A 526 -1.40 35.33 8.41
CA ALA A 526 -0.72 35.69 7.17
C ALA A 526 -1.18 37.05 6.61
N PHE A 527 -2.49 37.32 6.58
CA PHE A 527 -3.05 38.58 6.11
C PHE A 527 -2.59 39.77 6.99
N VAL A 528 -2.69 39.62 8.31
CA VAL A 528 -2.29 40.65 9.28
C VAL A 528 -0.78 40.91 9.23
N LYS A 529 0.04 39.85 9.11
CA LYS A 529 1.49 39.96 8.93
C LYS A 529 1.83 40.75 7.67
N GLY A 530 1.15 40.48 6.55
CA GLY A 530 1.32 41.23 5.31
C GLY A 530 1.00 42.73 5.44
N GLN A 531 -0.02 43.08 6.23
CA GLN A 531 -0.32 44.49 6.52
C GLN A 531 0.75 45.15 7.40
N ARG A 532 1.22 44.46 8.45
CA ARG A 532 2.24 45.00 9.37
C ARG A 532 3.57 45.23 8.67
N ASP A 533 4.04 44.26 7.88
CA ASP A 533 5.35 44.33 7.22
C ASP A 533 5.44 45.49 6.22
N ARG A 534 4.32 45.94 5.65
CA ARG A 534 4.27 47.12 4.78
C ARG A 534 4.26 48.44 5.55
N ASN A 535 3.68 48.46 6.75
CA ASN A 535 3.58 49.65 7.61
C ASN A 535 4.85 49.89 8.46
N ALA A 536 5.75 48.92 8.56
CA ALA A 536 7.07 49.11 9.16
C ALA A 536 7.96 49.99 8.27
N PRO A 537 8.69 50.99 8.80
CA PRO A 537 9.63 51.77 8.00
C PRO A 537 10.66 50.80 7.40
N ARG A 538 10.90 50.90 6.09
CA ARG A 538 11.86 50.08 5.33
C ARG A 538 13.29 50.26 5.87
N GLY A 539 13.59 49.66 7.01
CA GLY A 539 14.92 49.25 7.43
C GLY A 539 15.24 47.92 6.75
N ARG A 540 16.26 47.90 5.90
CA ARG A 540 16.75 46.73 5.15
C ARG A 540 16.85 45.48 6.02
N SER A 541 16.04 44.46 5.73
CA SER A 541 16.43 43.12 5.26
C SER A 541 15.28 42.14 5.50
N ILE A 542 14.62 41.70 4.43
CA ILE A 542 13.55 40.70 4.47
C ILE A 542 14.22 39.32 4.44
N CYS A 543 14.02 38.51 5.49
CA CYS A 543 14.41 37.10 5.54
C CYS A 543 13.14 36.28 5.80
N PHE A 544 12.77 35.37 4.89
CA PHE A 544 11.59 34.50 5.02
C PHE A 544 11.90 33.09 4.53
N LEU A 545 12.31 32.24 5.47
CA LEU A 545 12.16 30.78 5.42
C LEU A 545 12.39 30.25 6.84
N CYS A 546 11.30 30.12 7.60
CA CYS A 546 11.17 29.30 8.80
C CYS A 546 9.94 28.43 8.64
#